data_AF-A0A554LQ78-F1
#
_entry.id   AF-A0A554LQ78-F1
#
_cell.length_a   1.000
_cell.length_b   1.000
_cell.length_c   1.000
_cell.angle_alpha   90.00
_cell.angle_beta   90.00
_cell.angle_gamma   90.00
#
_symmetry.space_group_name_H-M   'P 1'
#
loop_
_entity.id
_entity.type
_entity.pdbx_description
1 polymer ?
#
loop_
_entity_poly.entity_id
_entity_poly.type
_entity_poly.pdbx_seq_one_letter_code
_entity_poly.pdbx_strand_id
1 'polypeptide(L)'
;MISNISFKIALPIILVGLFIIVIFIALESEKLDAGFYIVLLSLVVYIFLFGFATGQNFALPVKRILKKATELSEGDLTSRVYLETKDEFSELAKIFNRIAENLEESRSMTEKTEKSVDMKVKAKTQDLEETINALEQKVKNRSIELERIISESENFKEEVSNKAKEVSELKEEINNLRLKISKYAGTTGSRNNNKEPKFKGH
;
A
#
# COMPACT_ATOMS: atom_id res chain seq x y z
N MET A 1 10.27 22.96 41.49
CA MET A 1 9.98 21.87 42.45
C MET A 1 11.29 21.11 42.64
N ILE A 2 11.87 21.09 43.84
CA ILE A 2 13.10 20.34 44.07
C ILE A 2 12.75 18.86 43.93
N SER A 3 13.47 18.16 43.06
CA SER A 3 13.35 16.71 42.85
C SER A 3 13.50 15.96 44.17
N ASN A 4 12.56 15.06 44.48
CA ASN A 4 12.63 14.21 45.68
C ASN A 4 13.87 13.30 45.64
N ILE A 5 14.34 12.93 44.45
CA ILE A 5 15.59 12.18 44.28
C ILE A 5 16.80 13.06 44.57
N SER A 6 16.85 14.29 44.05
CA SER A 6 17.98 15.19 44.28
C SER A 6 18.22 15.43 45.78
N PHE A 7 17.15 15.61 46.56
CA PHE A 7 17.27 15.74 48.02
C PHE A 7 17.78 14.46 48.70
N LYS A 8 17.30 13.28 48.27
CA LYS A 8 17.77 11.98 48.79
C LYS A 8 19.25 11.69 48.48
N ILE A 9 19.80 12.27 47.41
CA ILE A 9 21.23 12.16 47.05
C ILE A 9 22.07 13.21 47.78
N ALA A 10 21.57 14.45 47.90
CA ALA A 10 22.34 15.55 48.47
C ALA A 10 22.55 15.41 49.98
N LEU A 11 21.50 15.02 50.72
CA LEU A 11 21.55 14.88 52.18
C LEU A 11 22.67 13.94 52.67
N PRO A 12 22.86 12.74 52.11
CA PRO A 12 23.92 11.85 52.56
C PRO A 12 25.32 12.34 52.23
N ILE A 13 25.50 13.06 51.11
CA ILE A 13 26.78 13.69 50.74
C ILE A 13 27.14 14.77 51.77
N ILE A 14 26.17 15.60 52.14
CA ILE A 14 26.35 16.66 53.16
C ILE A 14 26.73 16.04 54.51
N LEU A 15 26.07 14.94 54.91
CA LEU A 15 26.38 14.23 56.15
C LEU A 15 27.81 13.68 56.18
N VAL A 16 28.31 13.10 55.08
CA VAL A 16 29.71 12.66 55.00
C VAL A 16 30.66 13.85 55.19
N GLY A 17 30.35 15.00 54.60
CA GLY A 17 31.11 16.24 54.82
C GLY A 17 31.17 16.65 56.29
N LEU A 18 30.05 16.53 57.02
CA LEU A 18 30.00 16.81 58.46
C LEU A 18 30.89 15.84 59.26
N PHE A 19 30.83 14.54 58.96
CA PHE A 19 31.72 13.56 59.58
C PHE A 19 33.20 13.89 59.36
N ILE A 20 33.57 14.27 58.13
CA ILE A 20 34.96 14.65 57.80
C ILE A 20 35.40 15.85 58.63
N ILE A 21 34.57 16.88 58.77
CA ILE A 21 34.89 18.07 59.57
C ILE A 21 35.09 17.71 61.04
N VAL A 22 34.22 16.88 61.62
CA VAL A 22 34.34 16.45 63.02
C VAL A 22 35.62 15.64 63.24
N ILE A 23 35.92 14.71 62.34
CA ILE A 23 37.15 13.90 62.38
C ILE A 23 38.38 14.81 62.28
N PHE A 24 38.37 15.79 61.37
CA PHE A 24 39.47 16.73 61.19
C PHE A 24 39.72 17.56 62.45
N ILE A 25 38.68 18.13 63.06
CA ILE A 25 38.79 18.89 64.32
C ILE A 25 39.37 18.01 65.43
N ALA A 26 38.93 16.76 65.55
CA ALA A 26 39.43 15.84 66.57
C ALA A 26 40.93 15.50 66.39
N LEU A 27 41.37 15.34 65.13
CA LEU A 27 42.78 15.12 64.79
C LEU A 27 43.65 16.34 65.10
N GLU A 28 43.22 17.54 64.70
CA GLU A 28 43.94 18.81 64.95
C GLU A 28 44.06 19.10 66.45
N SER A 29 43.06 18.71 67.23
CA SER A 29 43.07 18.89 68.68
C SER A 29 44.00 17.92 69.43
N GLU A 30 44.61 16.95 68.73
CA GLU A 30 45.30 15.77 69.29
C GLU A 30 44.43 14.97 70.30
N LYS A 31 43.10 15.11 70.22
CA LYS A 31 42.14 14.46 71.14
C LYS A 31 41.65 13.15 70.56
N LEU A 32 42.47 12.10 70.71
CA LEU A 32 42.12 10.72 70.36
C LEU A 32 41.41 10.01 71.52
N ASP A 33 40.38 10.63 72.07
CA ASP A 33 39.60 10.07 73.17
C ASP A 33 38.53 9.07 72.69
N ALA A 34 37.74 8.53 73.62
CA ALA A 34 36.64 7.63 73.28
C ALA A 34 35.62 8.26 72.30
N GLY A 35 35.46 9.59 72.33
CA GLY A 35 34.55 10.32 71.44
C GLY A 35 34.97 10.20 69.98
N PHE A 36 36.27 10.31 69.68
CA PHE A 36 36.81 10.12 68.34
C PHE A 36 36.44 8.74 67.76
N TYR A 37 36.67 7.66 68.54
CA TYR A 37 36.37 6.30 68.09
C TYR A 37 34.87 6.05 67.91
N ILE A 38 34.01 6.68 68.72
CA ILE A 38 32.55 6.62 68.55
C ILE A 38 32.13 7.27 67.23
N VAL A 39 32.67 8.45 66.91
CA VAL A 39 32.39 9.14 65.63
C VAL A 39 32.84 8.27 64.46
N LEU A 40 34.05 7.69 64.53
CA LEU A 40 34.56 6.80 63.49
C LEU A 40 33.65 5.58 63.28
N LEU A 41 33.25 4.92 64.37
CA LEU A 41 32.33 3.77 64.32
C LEU A 41 30.99 4.17 63.71
N SER A 42 30.44 5.32 64.09
CA SER A 42 29.17 5.82 63.55
C SER A 42 29.25 6.12 62.05
N LEU A 43 30.39 6.61 61.54
CA LEU A 43 30.62 6.80 60.11
C LEU A 43 30.62 5.45 59.36
N VAL A 44 31.28 4.43 59.90
CA VAL A 44 31.30 3.09 59.28
C VAL A 44 29.89 2.50 59.21
N VAL A 45 29.13 2.58 60.31
CA VAL A 45 27.73 2.12 60.35
C VAL A 45 26.88 2.91 59.36
N TYR A 46 27.07 4.22 59.29
CA TYR A 46 26.36 5.09 58.36
C TYR A 46 26.63 4.71 56.89
N ILE A 47 27.90 4.51 56.50
CA ILE A 47 28.27 4.09 55.14
C ILE A 47 27.62 2.75 54.79
N PHE A 48 27.63 1.79 55.72
CA PHE A 48 27.02 0.49 55.51
C PHE A 48 25.50 0.58 55.29
N LEU A 49 24.79 1.30 56.16
CA LEU A 49 23.34 1.51 56.04
C LEU A 49 22.97 2.28 54.77
N PHE A 50 23.75 3.31 54.43
CA PHE A 50 23.50 4.14 53.25
C PHE A 50 23.74 3.38 51.94
N GLY A 51 24.80 2.58 51.87
CA GLY A 51 25.08 1.71 50.72
C GLY A 51 23.92 0.73 50.46
N PHE A 52 23.43 0.09 51.52
CA PHE A 52 22.28 -0.81 51.44
C PHE A 52 21.00 -0.08 50.98
N ALA A 53 20.70 1.08 51.55
CA ALA A 53 19.54 1.89 51.18
C ALA A 53 19.60 2.39 49.72
N THR A 54 20.79 2.74 49.23
CA THR A 54 20.99 3.22 47.86
C THR A 54 20.71 2.13 46.84
N GLY A 55 21.16 0.90 47.09
CA GLY A 55 20.87 -0.24 46.22
C GLY A 55 19.37 -0.46 46.02
N GLN A 56 18.59 -0.35 47.09
CA GLN A 56 17.14 -0.55 47.01
C GLN A 56 16.40 0.63 46.36
N ASN A 57 16.79 1.87 46.66
CA ASN A 57 16.05 3.05 46.21
C ASN A 57 16.44 3.55 44.82
N PHE A 58 17.61 3.17 44.29
CA PHE A 58 18.11 3.63 43.00
C PHE A 58 18.36 2.49 42.02
N ALA A 59 19.14 1.49 42.41
CA ALA A 59 19.54 0.43 41.49
C ALA A 59 18.36 -0.48 41.11
N LEU A 60 17.47 -0.80 42.05
CA LEU A 60 16.31 -1.64 41.77
C LEU A 60 15.33 -1.01 40.76
N PRO A 61 14.85 0.24 40.92
CA PRO A 61 13.99 0.88 39.91
C PRO A 61 14.62 0.92 38.52
N VAL A 62 15.89 1.31 38.43
CA VAL A 62 16.62 1.38 37.15
C VAL A 62 16.71 0.00 36.51
N LYS A 63 17.08 -1.04 37.28
CA LYS A 63 17.18 -2.41 36.78
C LYS A 63 15.82 -2.95 36.30
N ARG A 64 14.72 -2.60 36.98
CA ARG A 64 13.36 -2.97 36.56
C ARG A 64 12.99 -2.33 35.23
N ILE A 65 13.24 -1.04 35.07
CA ILE A 65 12.99 -0.32 33.81
C ILE A 65 13.84 -0.94 32.68
N LEU A 66 15.14 -1.14 32.93
CA LEU A 66 16.06 -1.70 31.94
C LEU A 66 15.59 -3.09 31.48
N LYS A 67 15.22 -3.97 32.42
CA LYS A 67 14.69 -5.30 32.09
C LYS A 67 13.47 -5.21 31.17
N LYS A 68 12.50 -4.35 31.51
CA LYS A 68 11.29 -4.16 30.70
C LYS A 68 11.58 -3.53 29.34
N ALA A 69 12.56 -2.65 29.26
CA ALA A 69 13.01 -2.09 27.99
C ALA A 69 13.67 -3.15 27.10
N THR A 70 14.45 -4.07 27.68
CA THR A 70 15.00 -5.22 26.95
C THR A 70 13.88 -6.12 26.42
N GLU A 71 12.91 -6.50 27.27
CA GLU A 71 11.75 -7.31 26.85
C GLU A 71 10.97 -6.62 25.70
N LEU A 72 10.74 -5.30 25.81
CA LEU A 72 10.11 -4.52 24.74
C LEU A 72 10.93 -4.53 23.43
N SER A 73 12.26 -4.41 23.53
CA SER A 73 13.16 -4.43 22.38
C SER A 73 13.24 -5.78 21.69
N GLU A 74 13.02 -6.87 22.44
CA GLU A 74 12.96 -8.24 21.92
C GLU A 74 11.60 -8.57 21.28
N GLY A 75 10.65 -7.63 21.34
CA GLY A 75 9.37 -7.72 20.64
C GLY A 75 8.15 -7.95 21.52
N ASP A 76 8.31 -8.01 22.85
CA ASP A 76 7.18 -8.05 23.78
C ASP A 76 6.58 -6.64 23.99
N LEU A 77 5.64 -6.28 23.12
CA LEU A 77 4.94 -5.00 23.15
C LEU A 77 3.96 -4.86 24.34
N THR A 78 3.69 -5.95 25.06
CA THR A 78 2.85 -5.93 26.26
C THR A 78 3.64 -5.54 27.52
N SER A 79 4.97 -5.40 27.40
CA SER A 79 5.86 -4.98 28.47
C SER A 79 5.42 -3.65 29.08
N ARG A 80 5.27 -3.64 30.42
CA ARG A 80 4.96 -2.44 31.21
C ARG A 80 5.82 -2.39 32.48
N VAL A 81 6.15 -1.18 32.91
CA VAL A 81 6.85 -0.89 34.16
C VAL A 81 5.86 -0.34 35.18
N TYR A 82 5.83 -0.95 36.37
CA TYR A 82 5.10 -0.46 37.53
C TYR A 82 6.08 -0.15 38.66
N LEU A 83 6.13 1.11 39.09
CA LEU A 83 6.91 1.57 40.22
C LEU A 83 5.98 2.25 41.23
N GLU A 84 6.10 1.86 42.50
CA GLU A 84 5.32 2.44 43.61
C GLU A 84 5.93 3.75 44.14
N THR A 85 6.95 4.29 43.46
CA THR A 85 7.59 5.54 43.83
C THR A 85 6.80 6.74 43.31
N LYS A 86 6.97 7.90 43.96
CA LYS A 86 6.38 9.19 43.56
C LYS A 86 7.46 10.18 43.15
N ASP A 87 8.43 9.68 42.41
CA ASP A 87 9.62 10.42 41.97
C ASP A 87 9.83 10.29 40.46
N GLU A 88 10.96 10.78 39.98
CA GLU A 88 11.31 10.85 38.57
C GLU A 88 11.39 9.45 37.93
N PHE A 89 11.63 8.39 38.71
CA PHE A 89 11.57 7.02 38.18
C PHE A 89 10.14 6.61 37.83
N SER A 90 9.14 7.05 38.61
CA SER A 90 7.73 6.83 38.31
C SER A 90 7.29 7.58 37.05
N GLU A 91 7.82 8.78 36.85
CA GLU A 91 7.60 9.54 35.61
C GLU A 91 8.26 8.84 34.41
N LEU A 92 9.50 8.36 34.57
CA LEU A 92 10.18 7.58 33.55
C LEU A 92 9.42 6.29 33.20
N ALA A 93 8.88 5.59 34.18
CA ALA A 93 8.03 4.41 33.97
C ALA A 93 6.76 4.75 33.17
N LYS A 94 6.10 5.88 33.45
CA LYS A 94 4.94 6.34 32.67
C LYS A 94 5.31 6.64 31.22
N ILE A 95 6.43 7.32 31.00
CA ILE A 95 6.95 7.61 29.65
C ILE A 95 7.23 6.31 28.90
N PHE A 96 7.91 5.35 29.54
CA PHE A 96 8.17 4.02 28.99
C PHE A 96 6.88 3.31 28.58
N ASN A 97 5.87 3.28 29.46
CA ASN A 97 4.60 2.62 29.19
C ASN A 97 3.87 3.24 27.99
N ARG A 98 3.92 4.56 27.83
CA ARG A 98 3.36 5.26 26.67
C ARG A 98 4.08 4.87 25.36
N ILE A 99 5.40 4.70 25.40
CA ILE A 99 6.16 4.22 24.24
C ILE A 99 5.74 2.79 23.87
N ALA A 100 5.61 1.91 24.86
CA ALA A 100 5.17 0.53 24.64
C ALA A 100 3.75 0.47 24.04
N GLU A 101 2.82 1.28 24.56
CA GLU A 101 1.45 1.39 24.06
C GLU A 101 1.39 1.88 22.61
N ASN A 102 2.14 2.93 22.26
CA ASN A 102 2.20 3.43 20.88
C ASN A 102 2.75 2.39 19.91
N LEU A 103 3.74 1.60 20.34
CA LEU A 103 4.33 0.55 19.51
C LEU A 103 3.35 -0.61 19.29
N GLU A 104 2.61 -1.00 20.34
CA GLU A 104 1.54 -1.99 20.27
C GLU A 104 0.41 -1.56 19.32
N GLU A 105 -0.04 -0.31 19.43
CA GLU A 105 -1.06 0.26 18.54
C GLU A 105 -0.59 0.29 17.09
N SER A 106 0.65 0.75 16.85
CA SER A 106 1.23 0.80 15.51
C SER A 106 1.29 -0.58 14.88
N ARG A 107 1.68 -1.62 15.63
CA ARG A 107 1.71 -3.00 15.11
C ARG A 107 0.31 -3.50 14.78
N SER A 108 -0.66 -3.25 15.65
CA SER A 108 -2.06 -3.62 15.39
C SER A 108 -2.62 -2.95 14.14
N MET A 109 -2.29 -1.67 13.90
CA MET A 109 -2.69 -0.96 12.69
C MET A 109 -2.05 -1.52 11.42
N THR A 110 -0.76 -1.87 11.47
CA THR A 110 -0.06 -2.51 10.35
C THR A 110 -0.71 -3.85 10.00
N GLU A 111 -0.95 -4.71 10.99
CA GLU A 111 -1.59 -6.03 10.77
C GLU A 111 -3.01 -5.91 10.19
N LYS A 112 -3.79 -4.91 10.62
CA LYS A 112 -5.11 -4.62 10.04
C LYS A 112 -5.00 -4.14 8.59
N THR A 113 -4.01 -3.30 8.31
CA THR A 113 -3.77 -2.76 6.96
C THR A 113 -3.35 -3.86 6.00
N GLU A 114 -2.41 -4.72 6.40
CA GLU A 114 -1.98 -5.89 5.60
C GLU A 114 -3.16 -6.77 5.23
N LYS A 115 -4.00 -7.17 6.21
CA LYS A 115 -5.22 -7.95 5.95
C LYS A 115 -6.17 -7.26 4.98
N SER A 116 -6.35 -5.94 5.10
CA SER A 116 -7.21 -5.17 4.20
C SER A 116 -6.65 -5.13 2.78
N VAL A 117 -5.33 -4.99 2.63
CA VAL A 117 -4.67 -4.99 1.32
C VAL A 117 -4.81 -6.36 0.67
N ASP A 118 -4.57 -7.45 1.39
CA ASP A 118 -4.73 -8.82 0.89
C ASP A 118 -6.15 -9.09 0.40
N MET A 119 -7.16 -8.70 1.19
CA MET A 119 -8.57 -8.82 0.79
C MET A 119 -8.87 -8.03 -0.50
N LYS A 120 -8.34 -6.80 -0.61
CA LYS A 120 -8.54 -5.95 -1.78
C LYS A 120 -7.85 -6.50 -3.02
N VAL A 121 -6.64 -7.02 -2.88
CA VAL A 121 -5.91 -7.67 -3.98
C VAL A 121 -6.68 -8.90 -4.45
N LYS A 122 -7.13 -9.77 -3.54
CA LYS A 122 -7.90 -10.96 -3.89
C LYS A 122 -9.20 -10.61 -4.63
N ALA A 123 -9.96 -9.62 -4.14
CA ALA A 123 -11.18 -9.17 -4.79
C ALA A 123 -10.91 -8.61 -6.19
N LYS A 124 -9.86 -7.79 -6.35
CA LYS A 124 -9.52 -7.21 -7.66
C LYS A 124 -8.99 -8.24 -8.65
N THR A 125 -8.25 -9.24 -8.18
CA THR A 125 -7.79 -10.35 -9.02
C THR A 125 -8.97 -11.18 -9.53
N GLN A 126 -9.94 -11.47 -8.68
CA GLN A 126 -11.15 -12.19 -9.08
C GLN A 126 -11.97 -11.40 -10.12
N ASP A 127 -12.20 -10.11 -9.89
CA ASP A 127 -12.93 -9.23 -10.83
C ASP A 127 -12.22 -9.14 -12.19
N LEU A 128 -10.88 -9.09 -12.17
CA LEU A 128 -10.08 -9.11 -13.40
C LEU A 128 -10.18 -10.45 -14.13
N GLU A 129 -10.17 -11.58 -13.41
CA GLU A 129 -10.33 -12.91 -13.97
C GLU A 129 -11.71 -13.09 -14.62
N GLU A 130 -12.77 -12.63 -13.95
CA GLU A 130 -14.13 -12.60 -14.51
C GLU A 130 -14.20 -11.74 -15.79
N THR A 131 -13.55 -10.59 -15.78
CA THR A 131 -13.47 -9.69 -16.95
C THR A 131 -12.70 -10.33 -18.11
N ILE A 132 -11.56 -10.98 -17.83
CA ILE A 132 -10.77 -11.70 -18.85
C ILE A 132 -11.61 -12.81 -19.47
N ASN A 133 -12.26 -13.65 -18.65
CA ASN A 133 -13.13 -14.73 -19.13
C ASN A 133 -14.27 -14.19 -20.01
N ALA A 134 -14.90 -13.09 -19.61
CA ALA A 134 -15.96 -12.45 -20.40
C ALA A 134 -15.44 -11.91 -21.74
N LEU A 135 -14.26 -11.30 -21.75
CA LEU A 135 -13.62 -10.80 -22.97
C LEU A 135 -13.23 -11.95 -23.91
N GLU A 136 -12.68 -13.05 -23.38
CA GLU A 136 -12.36 -14.23 -24.17
C GLU A 136 -13.60 -14.82 -24.85
N GLN A 137 -14.71 -14.95 -24.12
CA GLN A 137 -15.99 -15.38 -24.70
C GLN A 137 -16.46 -14.43 -25.80
N LYS A 138 -16.32 -13.11 -25.59
CA LYS A 138 -16.70 -12.11 -26.58
C LYS A 138 -15.83 -12.18 -27.84
N VAL A 139 -14.53 -12.36 -27.69
CA VAL A 139 -13.59 -12.55 -28.81
C VAL A 139 -13.92 -13.83 -29.56
N LYS A 140 -14.18 -14.94 -28.85
CA LYS A 140 -14.59 -16.21 -29.45
C LYS A 140 -15.87 -16.07 -30.28
N ASN A 141 -16.90 -15.45 -29.71
CA ASN A 141 -18.17 -15.22 -30.40
C ASN A 141 -17.98 -14.35 -31.65
N ARG A 142 -17.17 -13.29 -31.56
CA ARG A 142 -16.82 -12.46 -32.73
C ARG A 142 -16.04 -13.22 -33.79
N SER A 143 -15.15 -14.13 -33.41
CA SER A 143 -14.43 -14.98 -34.37
C SER A 143 -15.40 -15.88 -35.15
N ILE A 144 -16.35 -16.50 -34.45
CA ILE A 144 -17.40 -17.33 -35.08
C ILE A 144 -18.27 -16.49 -36.03
N GLU A 145 -18.64 -15.27 -35.62
CA GLU A 145 -19.42 -14.36 -36.45
C GLU A 145 -18.64 -13.92 -37.70
N LEU A 146 -17.34 -13.62 -37.56
CA LEU A 146 -16.47 -13.27 -38.69
C LEU A 146 -16.33 -14.42 -39.68
N GLU A 147 -16.14 -15.66 -39.21
CA GLU A 147 -16.09 -16.85 -40.07
C GLU A 147 -17.40 -17.01 -40.87
N ARG A 148 -18.54 -16.79 -40.22
CA ARG A 148 -19.85 -16.83 -40.88
C ARG A 148 -19.98 -15.75 -41.96
N ILE A 149 -19.60 -14.51 -41.65
CA ILE A 149 -19.67 -13.39 -42.59
C ILE A 149 -18.76 -13.65 -43.80
N ILE A 150 -17.55 -14.20 -43.59
CA ILE A 150 -16.64 -14.57 -44.68
C ILE A 150 -17.31 -15.59 -45.60
N SER A 151 -17.89 -16.66 -45.04
CA SER A 151 -18.57 -17.69 -45.83
C SER A 151 -19.78 -17.13 -46.61
N GLU A 152 -20.59 -16.27 -45.99
CA GLU A 152 -21.70 -15.60 -46.68
C GLU A 152 -21.20 -14.68 -47.81
N SER A 153 -20.11 -13.95 -47.58
CA SER A 153 -19.51 -13.08 -48.60
C SER A 153 -18.91 -13.86 -49.76
N GLU A 154 -18.34 -15.04 -49.53
CA GLU A 154 -17.84 -15.92 -50.59
C GLU A 154 -18.98 -16.43 -51.48
N ASN A 155 -20.06 -16.91 -50.86
CA ASN A 155 -21.26 -17.35 -51.59
C ASN A 155 -21.88 -16.21 -52.43
N PHE A 156 -21.99 -15.01 -51.85
CA PHE A 156 -22.50 -13.84 -52.57
C PHE A 156 -21.61 -13.45 -53.75
N LYS A 157 -20.28 -13.50 -53.57
CA LYS A 157 -19.33 -13.23 -54.65
C LYS A 157 -19.49 -14.22 -55.81
N GLU A 158 -19.70 -15.49 -55.52
CA GLU A 158 -19.97 -16.52 -56.54
C GLU A 158 -21.28 -16.22 -57.30
N GLU A 159 -22.36 -15.87 -56.58
CA GLU A 159 -23.65 -15.51 -57.19
C GLU A 159 -23.52 -14.29 -58.13
N VAL A 160 -22.85 -13.23 -57.67
CA VAL A 160 -22.60 -12.02 -58.48
C VAL A 160 -21.76 -12.36 -59.72
N SER A 161 -20.73 -13.19 -59.58
CA SER A 161 -19.90 -13.64 -60.69
C SER A 161 -20.73 -14.42 -61.73
N ASN A 162 -21.63 -15.30 -61.29
CA ASN A 162 -22.50 -16.06 -62.19
C ASN A 162 -23.49 -15.13 -62.93
N LYS A 163 -24.15 -14.22 -62.22
CA LYS A 163 -25.02 -13.19 -62.83
C LYS A 163 -24.27 -12.29 -63.81
N ALA A 164 -23.02 -11.93 -63.52
CA ALA A 164 -22.21 -11.12 -64.43
C ALA A 164 -21.93 -11.85 -65.76
N LYS A 165 -21.69 -13.17 -65.71
CA LYS A 165 -21.57 -14.01 -66.91
C LYS A 165 -22.86 -14.03 -67.70
N GLU A 166 -24.00 -14.29 -67.06
CA GLU A 166 -25.33 -14.28 -67.71
C GLU A 166 -25.62 -12.92 -68.38
N VAL A 167 -25.34 -11.80 -67.72
CA VAL A 167 -25.51 -10.47 -68.29
C VAL A 167 -24.60 -10.25 -69.51
N SER A 168 -23.38 -10.77 -69.47
CA SER A 168 -22.45 -10.70 -70.60
C SER A 168 -22.97 -11.50 -71.80
N GLU A 169 -23.46 -12.71 -71.57
CA GLU A 169 -24.06 -13.57 -72.61
C GLU A 169 -25.31 -12.92 -73.22
N LEU A 170 -26.21 -12.41 -72.38
CA LEU A 170 -27.40 -11.68 -72.83
C LEU A 170 -27.04 -10.44 -73.65
N LYS A 171 -25.98 -9.72 -73.27
CA LYS A 171 -25.51 -8.54 -74.00
C LYS A 171 -25.00 -8.91 -75.39
N GLU A 172 -24.27 -10.01 -75.53
CA GLU A 172 -23.87 -10.54 -76.84
C GLU A 172 -25.09 -10.95 -77.68
N GLU A 173 -26.07 -11.61 -77.06
CA GLU A 173 -27.30 -12.02 -77.74
C GLU A 173 -28.11 -10.82 -78.25
N ILE A 174 -28.28 -9.78 -77.42
CA ILE A 174 -28.92 -8.51 -77.82
C ILE A 174 -28.16 -7.87 -78.99
N ASN A 175 -26.82 -7.85 -78.96
CA ASN A 175 -26.03 -7.30 -80.06
C ASN A 175 -26.23 -8.09 -81.35
N ASN A 176 -26.21 -9.41 -81.28
CA ASN A 176 -26.47 -10.29 -82.43
C ASN A 176 -27.89 -10.09 -82.99
N LEU A 177 -28.90 -9.94 -82.13
CA LEU A 177 -30.27 -9.63 -82.53
C LEU A 177 -30.36 -8.26 -83.20
N ARG A 178 -29.71 -7.23 -82.65
CA ARG A 178 -29.64 -5.89 -83.28
C ARG A 178 -29.02 -5.95 -84.67
N LEU A 179 -27.93 -6.70 -84.86
CA LEU A 179 -27.29 -6.90 -86.16
C LEU A 179 -28.21 -7.63 -87.16
N LYS A 180 -29.01 -8.61 -86.70
CA LYS A 180 -30.03 -9.24 -87.54
C LYS A 180 -31.12 -8.25 -87.93
N ILE A 181 -31.65 -7.47 -86.99
CA ILE A 181 -32.70 -6.47 -87.25
C ILE A 181 -32.22 -5.40 -88.25
N SER A 182 -30.99 -4.89 -88.13
CA SER A 182 -30.46 -3.91 -89.09
C SER A 182 -30.31 -4.47 -90.50
N LYS A 183 -29.95 -5.77 -90.62
CA LYS A 183 -29.90 -6.48 -91.90
C LYS A 183 -31.28 -6.65 -92.54
N TYR A 184 -32.34 -6.85 -91.76
CA TYR A 184 -33.72 -6.91 -92.24
C TYR A 184 -34.34 -5.53 -92.50
N ALA A 185 -33.98 -4.50 -91.75
CA ALA A 185 -34.45 -3.12 -91.98
C ALA A 185 -33.85 -2.51 -93.26
N GLY A 186 -32.62 -2.91 -93.64
CA GLY A 186 -31.98 -2.47 -94.88
C GLY A 186 -32.64 -2.96 -96.18
N THR A 187 -33.54 -3.95 -96.13
CA THR A 187 -34.18 -4.54 -97.33
C THR A 187 -35.58 -4.01 -97.62
N THR A 188 -36.18 -3.21 -96.73
CA THR A 188 -37.57 -2.71 -96.87
C THR A 188 -37.69 -1.22 -97.23
N GLY A 189 -36.58 -0.50 -97.36
CA GLY A 189 -36.54 0.94 -97.64
C GLY A 189 -36.02 1.34 -99.02
N SER A 190 -36.50 0.75 -100.12
CA SER A 190 -36.40 1.38 -101.45
C SER A 190 -37.37 0.78 -102.48
N ARG A 191 -38.66 1.15 -102.38
CA ARG A 191 -39.55 1.16 -103.55
C ARG A 191 -40.68 2.19 -103.36
N ASN A 192 -40.51 3.31 -104.06
CA ASN A 192 -41.55 4.08 -104.76
C ASN A 192 -42.50 4.98 -103.94
N ASN A 193 -42.42 6.31 -104.14
CA ASN A 193 -43.29 6.99 -105.11
C ASN A 193 -43.02 8.50 -105.25
N ASN A 194 -42.92 8.89 -106.51
CA ASN A 194 -43.04 10.23 -107.04
C ASN A 194 -44.48 10.74 -106.89
N LYS A 195 -44.67 12.01 -106.50
CA LYS A 195 -45.65 12.98 -107.05
C LYS A 195 -45.69 14.26 -106.19
N GLU A 196 -45.21 15.37 -106.76
CA GLU A 196 -45.57 16.73 -106.34
C GLU A 196 -47.10 16.97 -106.45
N PRO A 197 -47.63 17.97 -105.73
CA PRO A 197 -47.86 19.24 -106.42
C PRO A 197 -47.42 20.48 -105.63
N LYS A 198 -46.98 21.48 -106.41
CA LYS A 198 -46.74 22.88 -106.03
C LYS A 198 -47.91 23.52 -105.28
N PHE A 199 -47.62 24.40 -104.32
CA PHE A 199 -48.41 25.64 -104.12
C PHE A 199 -47.51 26.79 -103.64
N LYS A 200 -47.80 27.99 -104.18
CA LYS A 200 -47.12 29.28 -104.06
C LYS A 200 -47.33 29.94 -102.68
N GLY A 201 -46.44 30.88 -102.33
CA GLY A 201 -46.85 32.07 -101.56
C GLY A 201 -45.76 32.82 -100.79
N HIS A 202 -45.20 33.84 -101.46
CA HIS A 202 -44.39 34.98 -100.97
C HIS A 202 -42.97 34.76 -100.41
#